data_AF-X1UHL8-F1
#
_entry.id   AF-X1UHL8-F1
#
_cell.length_a   1.000
_cell.length_b   1.000
_cell.length_c   1.000
_cell.angle_alpha   90.00
_cell.angle_beta   90.00
_cell.angle_gamma   90.00
#
_symmetry.space_group_name_H-M   'P 1'
#
loop_
_entity.id
_entity.type
_entity.pdbx_description
1 polymer ?
#
loop_
_entity_poly.entity_id
_entity_poly.type
_entity_poly.pdbx_seq_one_letter_code
_entity_poly.pdbx_strand_id
1 'polypeptide(L)'
;GEESCRSRYLNSRKFEGLVIDKIKEHILTEEHLTKLVYLVNEQMDDASRERQEEMKLISREEDSISTRLDKLYDAVETGKINLDDLTPRIRELRSRQEKLLARQSELEVAMSDKRVELADMKMVKSYVLDLRHTLNEGPLTDRRAFIRSFVKEIAVT
;
A
#
# COMPACT_ATOMS: atom_id res chain seq x y z
N GLY A 1 -4.10 9.00 50.17
CA GLY A 1 -4.26 7.60 50.58
C GLY A 1 -4.50 6.81 49.32
N GLU A 2 -3.50 6.08 48.86
CA GLU A 2 -3.66 5.22 47.69
C GLU A 2 -4.40 3.96 48.14
N GLU A 3 -5.63 3.80 47.65
CA GLU A 3 -6.32 2.52 47.75
C GLU A 3 -5.48 1.48 47.02
N SER A 4 -4.93 0.54 47.78
CA SER A 4 -4.19 -0.61 47.28
C SER A 4 -5.01 -1.29 46.18
N CYS A 5 -4.49 -1.20 44.96
CA CYS A 5 -5.07 -1.84 43.78
C CYS A 5 -5.25 -3.33 44.09
N ARG A 6 -6.49 -3.83 44.07
CA ARG A 6 -6.86 -5.23 44.38
C ARG A 6 -6.46 -6.22 43.27
N SER A 7 -5.39 -5.94 42.51
CA SER A 7 -4.92 -6.88 41.50
C SER A 7 -4.09 -7.98 42.16
N ARG A 8 -4.39 -9.24 41.82
CA ARG A 8 -3.57 -10.38 42.26
C ARG A 8 -2.17 -10.24 41.66
N TYR A 9 -1.14 -10.45 42.46
CA TYR A 9 0.23 -10.59 41.95
C TYR A 9 0.27 -11.77 40.98
N LEU A 10 0.45 -11.47 39.69
CA LEU A 10 0.56 -12.47 38.64
C LEU A 10 2.02 -12.85 38.43
N ASN A 11 2.26 -14.15 38.26
CA ASN A 11 3.55 -14.64 37.81
C ASN A 11 3.74 -14.27 36.33
N SER A 12 4.69 -13.39 36.01
CA SER A 12 4.88 -12.89 34.63
C SER A 12 5.10 -14.03 33.64
N ARG A 13 5.91 -15.05 33.98
CA ARG A 13 6.17 -16.17 33.07
C ARG A 13 4.91 -16.97 32.74
N LYS A 14 4.05 -17.25 33.74
CA LYS A 14 2.79 -17.97 33.52
C LYS A 14 1.78 -17.13 32.74
N PHE A 15 1.71 -15.83 33.03
CA PHE A 15 0.80 -14.92 32.35
C PHE A 15 1.19 -14.68 30.90
N GLU A 16 2.49 -14.46 30.63
CA GLU A 16 3.03 -14.34 29.28
C GLU A 16 2.75 -15.61 28.46
N GLY A 17 2.96 -16.79 29.04
CA GLY A 17 2.61 -18.06 28.41
C GLY A 17 1.12 -18.13 28.04
N LEU A 18 0.24 -17.79 28.97
CA LEU A 18 -1.22 -17.80 28.75
C LEU A 18 -1.66 -16.81 27.66
N VAL A 19 -1.08 -15.62 27.61
CA VAL A 19 -1.35 -14.63 26.57
C VAL A 19 -0.89 -15.14 25.21
N ILE A 20 0.31 -15.71 25.13
CA ILE A 20 0.86 -16.29 23.89
C ILE A 20 -0.02 -17.46 23.42
N ASP A 21 -0.46 -18.33 24.33
CA ASP A 21 -1.31 -19.46 23.99
C ASP A 21 -2.69 -19.02 23.49
N LYS A 22 -3.28 -17.99 24.11
CA LYS A 22 -4.55 -17.42 23.63
C LYS A 22 -4.42 -16.77 22.25
N ILE A 23 -3.31 -16.06 22.01
CA ILE A 23 -2.99 -15.48 20.70
C ILE A 23 -2.83 -16.59 19.65
N LYS A 24 -2.17 -17.70 19.99
CA LYS A 24 -2.04 -18.85 19.08
C LYS A 24 -3.39 -19.50 18.76
N GLU A 25 -4.21 -19.72 19.78
CA GLU A 25 -5.53 -20.36 19.63
C GLU A 25 -6.53 -19.50 18.85
N HIS A 26 -6.44 -18.16 18.94
CA HIS A 26 -7.48 -17.27 18.42
C HIS A 26 -7.03 -16.38 17.26
N ILE A 27 -5.72 -16.16 17.06
CA ILE A 27 -5.21 -15.23 16.03
C ILE A 27 -4.35 -15.98 15.00
N LEU A 28 -3.52 -16.93 15.42
CA LEU A 28 -2.63 -17.70 14.53
C LEU A 28 -3.20 -19.07 14.14
N THR A 29 -4.51 -19.13 13.89
CA THR A 29 -5.12 -20.33 13.30
C THR A 29 -4.89 -20.32 11.79
N GLU A 30 -4.81 -21.50 11.17
CA GLU A 30 -4.67 -21.62 9.72
C GLU A 30 -5.77 -20.88 8.96
N GLU A 31 -7.00 -20.91 9.50
CA GLU A 31 -8.14 -20.18 8.98
C GLU A 31 -7.93 -18.66 9.01
N HIS A 32 -7.51 -18.09 10.15
CA HIS A 32 -7.30 -16.65 10.28
C HIS A 32 -6.11 -16.16 9.47
N LEU A 33 -5.05 -16.96 9.36
CA LEU A 33 -3.89 -16.66 8.52
C LEU A 33 -4.27 -16.66 7.03
N THR A 34 -5.08 -17.63 6.60
CA THR A 34 -5.61 -17.67 5.22
C THR A 34 -6.50 -16.46 4.94
N LYS A 35 -7.35 -16.09 5.89
CA LYS A 35 -8.20 -14.90 5.79
C LYS A 35 -7.39 -13.61 5.75
N LEU A 36 -6.28 -13.54 6.50
CA LEU A 36 -5.39 -12.38 6.51
C LEU A 36 -4.65 -12.23 5.18
N VAL A 37 -4.17 -13.34 4.60
CA VAL A 37 -3.62 -13.37 3.24
C VAL A 37 -4.66 -12.90 2.22
N TYR A 38 -5.89 -13.40 2.32
CA TYR A 38 -6.98 -13.02 1.42
C TYR A 38 -7.30 -11.51 1.50
N LEU A 39 -7.46 -10.96 2.70
CA LEU A 39 -7.78 -9.54 2.89
C LEU A 39 -6.65 -8.62 2.40
N VAL A 40 -5.40 -9.00 2.65
CA VAL A 40 -4.24 -8.25 2.14
C VAL A 40 -4.22 -8.29 0.62
N ASN A 41 -4.42 -9.46 0.01
CA ASN A 41 -4.49 -9.59 -1.45
C ASN A 41 -5.63 -8.75 -2.05
N GLU A 42 -6.83 -8.79 -1.45
CA GLU A 42 -7.99 -8.02 -1.92
C GLU A 42 -7.74 -6.52 -1.86
N GLN A 43 -7.20 -6.00 -0.75
CA GLN A 43 -6.83 -4.60 -0.62
C GLN A 43 -5.75 -4.18 -1.62
N MET A 44 -4.81 -5.08 -1.94
CA MET A 44 -3.77 -4.79 -2.91
C MET A 44 -4.29 -4.83 -4.36
N ASP A 45 -5.27 -5.69 -4.66
CA ASP A 45 -5.97 -5.72 -5.94
C ASP A 45 -6.77 -4.43 -6.15
N ASP A 46 -7.51 -3.96 -5.15
CA ASP A 46 -8.24 -2.70 -5.19
C ASP A 46 -7.32 -1.52 -5.45
N ALA A 47 -6.24 -1.40 -4.67
CA ALA A 47 -5.26 -0.33 -4.85
C ALA A 47 -4.58 -0.40 -6.22
N SER A 48 -4.49 -1.58 -6.84
CA SER A 48 -3.90 -1.76 -8.17
C SER A 48 -4.89 -1.41 -9.28
N ARG A 49 -6.18 -1.69 -9.08
CA ARG A 49 -7.27 -1.24 -9.96
C ARG A 49 -7.36 0.28 -10.02
N GLU A 50 -7.36 0.95 -8.87
CA GLU A 50 -7.42 2.42 -8.79
C GLU A 50 -6.26 3.08 -9.55
N ARG A 51 -5.03 2.61 -9.34
CA ARG A 51 -3.85 3.10 -10.07
C ARG A 51 -3.91 2.80 -11.57
N GLN A 52 -4.46 1.65 -11.98
CA GLN A 52 -4.68 1.35 -13.40
C GLN A 52 -5.73 2.28 -14.03
N GLU A 53 -6.75 2.66 -13.28
CA GLU A 53 -7.75 3.63 -13.73
C GLU A 53 -7.14 5.04 -13.87
N GLU A 54 -6.35 5.49 -12.90
CA GLU A 54 -5.60 6.75 -12.98
C GLU A 54 -4.69 6.76 -14.22
N MET A 55 -3.95 5.67 -14.46
CA MET A 55 -3.09 5.51 -15.64
C MET A 55 -3.87 5.62 -16.96
N LYS A 56 -5.05 5.00 -17.03
CA LYS A 56 -5.93 5.10 -18.22
C LYS A 56 -6.43 6.53 -18.45
N LEU A 57 -6.73 7.27 -17.38
CA LEU A 57 -7.17 8.66 -17.49
C LEU A 57 -6.04 9.55 -18.01
N ILE A 58 -4.83 9.39 -17.47
CA ILE A 58 -3.64 10.13 -17.90
C ILE A 58 -3.33 9.85 -19.37
N SER A 59 -3.33 8.59 -19.79
CA SER A 59 -3.08 8.22 -21.20
C SER A 59 -4.11 8.83 -22.15
N ARG A 60 -5.40 8.84 -21.80
CA ARG A 60 -6.43 9.51 -22.62
C ARG A 60 -6.22 11.01 -22.72
N GLU A 61 -5.78 11.63 -21.63
CA GLU A 61 -5.51 13.07 -21.61
C GLU A 61 -4.29 13.41 -22.47
N GLU A 62 -3.26 12.58 -22.43
CA GLU A 62 -2.07 12.69 -23.28
C GLU A 62 -2.45 12.59 -24.75
N ASP A 63 -3.20 11.56 -25.14
CA ASP A 63 -3.70 11.37 -26.51
C ASP A 63 -4.49 12.60 -26.99
N SER A 64 -5.34 13.14 -26.12
CA SER A 64 -6.11 14.35 -26.43
C SER A 64 -5.21 15.57 -26.63
N ILE A 65 -4.16 15.74 -25.83
CA ILE A 65 -3.22 16.85 -25.96
C ILE A 65 -2.37 16.69 -27.22
N SER A 66 -1.86 15.50 -27.50
CA SER A 66 -1.10 15.20 -28.73
C SER A 66 -1.93 15.54 -29.96
N THR A 67 -3.16 15.02 -30.04
CA THR A 67 -4.08 15.30 -31.15
C THR A 67 -4.35 16.80 -31.33
N ARG A 68 -4.38 17.57 -30.24
CA ARG A 68 -4.58 19.02 -30.30
C ARG A 68 -3.32 19.75 -30.74
N LEU A 69 -2.14 19.30 -30.31
CA LEU A 69 -0.86 19.83 -30.78
C LEU A 69 -0.68 19.56 -32.27
N ASP A 70 -0.97 18.34 -32.74
CA ASP A 70 -0.87 17.95 -34.16
C ASP A 70 -1.73 18.88 -35.04
N LYS A 71 -2.99 19.10 -34.64
CA LYS A 71 -3.89 20.04 -35.36
C LYS A 71 -3.38 21.47 -35.39
N LEU A 72 -2.69 21.92 -34.32
CA LEU A 72 -2.11 23.26 -34.28
C LEU A 72 -0.90 23.35 -35.20
N TYR A 73 -0.06 22.32 -35.24
CA TYR A 73 1.07 22.26 -36.18
C TYR A 73 0.57 22.23 -37.63
N ASP A 74 -0.43 21.40 -37.95
CA ASP A 74 -1.05 21.36 -39.28
C ASP A 74 -1.60 22.74 -39.72
N ALA A 75 -2.23 23.47 -38.79
CA ALA A 75 -2.78 24.80 -39.06
C ALA A 75 -1.68 25.84 -39.35
N VAL A 76 -0.53 25.73 -38.68
CA VAL A 76 0.65 26.56 -38.95
C VAL A 76 1.29 26.19 -40.28
N GLU A 77 1.49 24.90 -40.55
CA GLU A 77 2.14 24.40 -41.78
C GLU A 77 1.33 24.74 -43.03
N THR A 78 0.00 24.71 -42.93
CA THR A 78 -0.91 25.09 -44.03
C THR A 78 -1.12 26.60 -44.15
N GLY A 79 -0.49 27.41 -43.29
CA GLY A 79 -0.58 28.87 -43.31
C GLY A 79 -1.97 29.42 -42.95
N LYS A 80 -2.83 28.61 -42.31
CA LYS A 80 -4.19 29.01 -41.94
C LYS A 80 -4.21 29.98 -40.75
N ILE A 81 -3.19 29.93 -39.89
CA ILE A 81 -3.05 30.74 -38.69
C ILE A 81 -1.56 31.10 -38.51
N ASN A 82 -1.27 32.31 -38.04
CA ASN A 82 0.10 32.73 -37.72
C ASN A 82 0.63 32.01 -36.48
N LEU A 83 1.91 31.64 -36.51
CA LEU A 83 2.59 30.97 -35.39
C LEU A 83 2.59 31.83 -34.12
N ASP A 84 2.71 33.15 -34.25
CA ASP A 84 2.75 34.07 -33.11
C ASP A 84 1.44 34.00 -32.29
N ASP A 85 0.30 33.81 -32.95
CA ASP A 85 -1.02 33.70 -32.31
C ASP A 85 -1.17 32.36 -31.55
N LEU A 86 -0.48 31.30 -31.99
CA LEU A 86 -0.57 29.96 -31.43
C LEU A 86 0.51 29.66 -30.39
N THR A 87 1.59 30.43 -30.37
CA THR A 87 2.74 30.21 -29.48
C THR A 87 2.37 30.09 -27.99
N PRO A 88 1.49 30.95 -27.41
CA PRO A 88 1.08 30.80 -26.01
C PRO A 88 0.34 29.48 -25.76
N ARG A 89 -0.52 29.06 -26.70
CA ARG A 89 -1.33 27.85 -26.59
C ARG A 89 -0.48 26.59 -26.71
N ILE A 90 0.50 26.58 -27.62
CA ILE A 90 1.44 25.47 -27.78
C ILE A 90 2.28 25.30 -26.51
N ARG A 91 2.77 26.40 -25.91
CA ARG A 91 3.53 26.35 -24.64
C ARG A 91 2.69 25.77 -23.49
N GLU A 92 1.44 26.20 -23.36
CA GLU A 92 0.52 25.67 -22.34
C GLU A 92 0.29 24.16 -22.52
N LEU A 93 0.01 23.72 -23.75
CA LEU A 93 -0.22 22.30 -24.05
C LEU A 93 1.02 21.45 -23.80
N ARG A 94 2.22 21.91 -24.19
CA ARG A 94 3.48 21.21 -23.90
C ARG A 94 3.76 21.14 -22.40
N SER A 95 3.55 22.23 -21.66
CA SER A 95 3.72 22.21 -20.20
C SER A 95 2.76 21.22 -19.53
N ARG A 96 1.52 21.11 -20.01
CA ARG A 96 0.56 20.11 -19.53
C ARG A 96 1.00 18.69 -19.88
N GLN A 97 1.50 18.47 -21.10
CA GLN A 97 2.04 17.18 -21.53
C GLN A 97 3.22 16.74 -20.66
N GLU A 98 4.18 17.63 -20.38
CA GLU A 98 5.33 17.35 -19.50
C GLU A 98 4.88 16.92 -18.09
N LYS A 99 3.86 17.61 -17.53
CA LYS A 99 3.30 17.24 -16.22
C LYS A 99 2.63 15.86 -16.23
N LEU A 100 1.90 15.53 -17.30
CA LEU A 100 1.26 14.23 -17.44
C LEU A 100 2.29 13.11 -17.60
N LEU A 101 3.34 13.32 -18.40
CA LEU A 101 4.44 12.36 -18.57
C LEU A 101 5.22 12.15 -17.27
N ALA A 102 5.48 13.21 -16.51
CA ALA A 102 6.09 13.10 -15.19
C ALA A 102 5.22 12.26 -14.25
N ARG A 103 3.91 12.55 -14.19
CA ARG A 103 2.96 11.80 -13.37
C ARG A 103 2.84 10.34 -13.79
N GLN A 104 2.86 10.07 -15.10
CA GLN A 104 2.85 8.72 -15.65
C GLN A 104 4.08 7.94 -15.19
N SER A 105 5.27 8.53 -15.31
CA SER A 105 6.53 7.91 -14.86
C SER A 105 6.51 7.60 -13.35
N GLU A 106 6.05 8.53 -12.53
CA GLU A 106 5.88 8.30 -11.08
C GLU A 106 4.95 7.12 -10.78
N LEU A 107 3.82 7.04 -11.49
CA LEU A 107 2.86 5.95 -11.34
C LEU A 107 3.42 4.61 -11.83
N GLU A 108 4.17 4.60 -12.94
CA GLU A 108 4.81 3.38 -13.47
C GLU A 108 5.84 2.83 -12.47
N VAL A 109 6.67 3.69 -11.87
CA VAL A 109 7.62 3.30 -10.82
C VAL A 109 6.88 2.72 -9.61
N ALA A 110 5.87 3.43 -9.10
CA ALA A 110 5.08 2.97 -7.95
C ALA A 110 4.33 1.64 -8.23
N MET A 111 3.91 1.42 -9.47
CA MET A 111 3.27 0.17 -9.90
C MET A 111 4.29 -0.97 -10.03
N SER A 112 5.50 -0.69 -10.51
CA SER A 112 6.58 -1.67 -10.61
C SER A 112 7.03 -2.16 -9.24
N ASP A 113 7.34 -1.24 -8.32
CA ASP A 113 7.80 -1.57 -6.97
C ASP A 113 6.76 -2.43 -6.23
N LYS A 114 5.49 -2.05 -6.33
CA LYS A 114 4.40 -2.79 -5.69
C LYS A 114 4.09 -4.15 -6.34
N ARG A 115 4.35 -4.31 -7.65
CA ARG A 115 4.25 -5.62 -8.34
C ARG A 115 5.31 -6.60 -7.85
N VAL A 116 6.51 -6.12 -7.53
CA VAL A 116 7.58 -6.93 -6.95
C VAL A 116 7.16 -7.43 -5.56
N GLU A 117 6.55 -6.58 -4.74
CA GLU A 117 6.00 -6.98 -3.44
C GLU A 117 4.84 -7.99 -3.55
N LEU A 118 3.94 -7.80 -4.52
CA LEU A 118 2.77 -8.65 -4.78
C LEU A 118 3.12 -10.06 -5.29
N ALA A 119 4.10 -10.15 -6.21
CA ALA A 119 4.56 -11.44 -6.74
C ALA A 119 5.15 -12.32 -5.63
N ASP A 120 5.54 -11.72 -4.50
CA ASP A 120 6.03 -12.40 -3.33
C ASP A 120 4.90 -12.85 -2.38
N MET A 121 3.87 -13.44 -2.95
CA MET A 121 2.86 -14.20 -2.20
C MET A 121 3.48 -15.39 -1.44
N LYS A 122 4.70 -15.78 -1.82
CA LYS A 122 5.59 -16.66 -1.04
C LYS A 122 6.13 -15.95 0.19
N MET A 123 6.50 -14.66 0.12
CA MET A 123 6.82 -13.83 1.28
C MET A 123 5.65 -13.73 2.23
N VAL A 124 4.41 -13.49 1.78
CA VAL A 124 3.28 -13.40 2.72
C VAL A 124 3.14 -14.71 3.52
N LYS A 125 3.32 -15.86 2.86
CA LYS A 125 3.37 -17.17 3.55
C LYS A 125 4.61 -17.33 4.44
N SER A 126 5.79 -16.87 4.01
CA SER A 126 7.02 -16.96 4.82
C SER A 126 6.95 -16.04 6.02
N TYR A 127 6.46 -14.80 5.88
CA TYR A 127 6.17 -13.88 6.98
C TYR A 127 5.23 -14.49 7.99
N VAL A 128 4.18 -15.18 7.55
CA VAL A 128 3.25 -15.88 8.46
C VAL A 128 3.94 -17.04 9.20
N LEU A 129 4.83 -17.78 8.53
CA LEU A 129 5.62 -18.84 9.16
C LEU A 129 6.67 -18.29 10.14
N ASP A 130 7.36 -17.23 9.74
CA ASP A 130 8.35 -16.50 10.54
C ASP A 130 7.68 -15.87 11.76
N LEU A 131 6.49 -15.32 11.60
CA LEU A 131 5.66 -14.79 12.70
C LEU A 131 5.34 -15.86 13.74
N ARG A 132 4.99 -17.07 13.29
CA ARG A 132 4.76 -18.21 14.18
C ARG A 132 6.05 -18.62 14.90
N HIS A 133 7.19 -18.54 14.22
CA HIS A 133 8.50 -18.83 14.81
C HIS A 133 8.94 -17.76 15.81
N THR A 134 8.83 -16.47 15.50
CA THR A 134 9.12 -15.35 16.42
C THR A 134 8.27 -15.42 17.69
N LEU A 135 7.01 -15.83 17.58
CA LEU A 135 6.15 -16.02 18.74
C LEU A 135 6.46 -17.27 19.56
N ASN A 136 7.20 -18.24 19.01
CA ASN A 136 7.62 -19.45 19.72
C ASN A 136 9.02 -19.30 20.34
N GLU A 137 9.99 -18.84 19.56
CA GLU A 137 11.42 -18.91 19.87
C GLU A 137 12.12 -17.54 19.83
N GLY A 138 11.41 -16.49 19.42
CA GLY A 138 11.97 -15.15 19.28
C GLY A 138 12.34 -14.47 20.62
N PRO A 139 13.23 -13.46 20.58
CA PRO A 139 13.54 -12.64 21.75
C PRO A 139 12.29 -12.01 22.38
N LEU A 140 12.31 -11.82 23.71
CA LEU A 140 11.17 -11.24 24.45
C LEU A 140 10.77 -9.85 23.96
N THR A 141 11.72 -9.06 23.45
CA THR A 141 11.48 -7.74 22.85
C THR A 141 10.58 -7.82 21.62
N ASP A 142 10.84 -8.81 20.76
CA ASP A 142 10.19 -8.95 19.47
C ASP A 142 8.79 -9.53 19.66
N ARG A 143 8.66 -10.51 20.56
CA ARG A 143 7.35 -11.02 21.02
C ARG A 143 6.51 -9.90 21.61
N ARG A 144 7.08 -9.02 22.42
CA ARG A 144 6.35 -7.91 23.05
C ARG A 144 5.93 -6.83 22.04
N ALA A 145 6.81 -6.48 21.10
CA ALA A 145 6.49 -5.55 20.02
C ALA A 145 5.34 -6.09 19.16
N PHE A 146 5.39 -7.39 18.84
CA PHE A 146 4.34 -8.06 18.09
C PHE A 146 3.00 -8.13 18.83
N ILE A 147 3.00 -8.52 20.12
CA ILE A 147 1.75 -8.57 20.89
C ILE A 147 1.08 -7.19 20.93
N ARG A 148 1.86 -6.10 21.01
CA ARG A 148 1.32 -4.73 20.99
C ARG A 148 0.74 -4.30 19.63
N SER A 149 1.15 -4.91 18.52
CA SER A 149 0.57 -4.57 17.21
C SER A 149 -0.79 -5.22 16.98
N PHE A 150 -1.08 -6.35 17.65
CA PHE A 150 -2.35 -7.09 17.49
C PHE A 150 -3.31 -6.94 18.67
N VAL A 151 -2.80 -6.75 19.89
CA VAL A 151 -3.61 -6.71 21.11
C VAL A 151 -3.71 -5.28 21.61
N LYS A 152 -4.91 -4.73 21.54
CA LYS A 152 -5.21 -3.36 22.00
C LYS A 152 -5.14 -3.24 23.53
N GLU A 153 -5.67 -4.23 24.25
CA GLU A 153 -5.67 -4.26 25.72
C GLU A 153 -5.84 -5.71 26.22
N ILE A 154 -5.26 -6.00 27.40
CA ILE A 154 -5.45 -7.27 28.10
C ILE A 154 -6.09 -6.96 29.45
N ALA A 155 -7.37 -7.29 29.61
CA ALA A 155 -8.08 -7.17 30.86
C ALA A 155 -7.86 -8.42 31.73
N VAL A 156 -7.34 -8.25 32.94
CA VAL A 156 -7.21 -9.32 33.93
C VAL A 156 -8.37 -9.19 34.91
N THR A 157 -9.22 -10.21 34.96
CA THR A 157 -10.37 -10.30 35.90
C THR A 157 -10.11 -11.36 36.97
#